data_AF-A0A951CWB3-F1
#
_entry.id   AF-A0A951CWB3-F1
#
_cell.length_a   1.000
_cell.length_b   1.000
_cell.length_c   1.000
_cell.angle_alpha   90.00
_cell.angle_beta   90.00
_cell.angle_gamma   90.00
#
_symmetry.space_group_name_H-M   'P 1'
#
loop_
_entity.id
_entity.type
_entity.pdbx_description
1 polymer ?
#
loop_
_entity_poly.entity_id
_entity_poly.type
_entity_poly.pdbx_seq_one_letter_code
_entity_poly.pdbx_strand_id
1 'polypeptide(L)'
;RNADVIVTATSSATPLLRGEWLRDGAHVNAIGAVGPHMRELDDHAMQNAAIIVQAREAALVESGDIIDSGRAIYSELGELLTGCKPKPQSRTTVYKSLGVAVEDIAAAKLVYDKSPRRASSGQL
;
A
#
# COMPACT_ATOMS: atom_id res chain seq x y z
N ARG A 1 20.73 0.34 -1.49
CA ARG A 1 20.88 1.81 -1.43
C ARG A 1 20.87 2.34 -2.88
N ASN A 2 20.38 3.56 -3.14
CA ASN A 2 20.24 4.25 -4.46
C ASN A 2 18.99 3.97 -5.33
N ALA A 3 17.97 3.28 -4.82
CA ALA A 3 16.75 3.03 -5.59
C ALA A 3 15.78 4.22 -5.56
N ASP A 4 15.31 4.68 -6.72
CA ASP A 4 14.19 5.64 -6.85
C ASP A 4 12.90 5.10 -6.26
N VAL A 5 12.61 3.83 -6.55
CA VAL A 5 11.39 3.13 -6.16
C VAL A 5 11.79 1.82 -5.50
N ILE A 6 11.17 1.55 -4.36
CA ILE A 6 11.35 0.34 -3.56
C ILE A 6 10.00 -0.36 -3.45
N VAL A 7 10.02 -1.69 -3.48
CA VAL A 7 8.86 -2.53 -3.18
C VAL A 7 9.25 -3.45 -2.05
N THR A 8 8.49 -3.44 -0.96
CA THR A 8 8.56 -4.46 0.08
C THR A 8 7.31 -5.34 -0.03
N ALA A 9 7.52 -6.64 -0.21
CA ALA A 9 6.46 -7.63 -0.42
C ALA A 9 6.85 -8.93 0.28
N THR A 10 7.12 -8.82 1.58
CA THR A 10 7.66 -9.89 2.42
C THR A 10 6.66 -10.30 3.48
N SER A 11 6.85 -11.51 4.02
CA SER A 11 6.14 -12.01 5.19
C SER A 11 6.88 -11.68 6.50
N SER A 12 7.76 -10.67 6.51
CA SER A 12 8.56 -10.36 7.70
C SER A 12 7.68 -9.83 8.83
N ALA A 13 7.93 -10.30 10.04
CA ALA A 13 7.31 -9.74 11.24
C ALA A 13 8.07 -8.51 11.76
N THR A 14 9.36 -8.37 11.40
CA THR A 14 10.24 -7.30 11.87
C THR A 14 10.78 -6.46 10.71
N PRO A 15 11.11 -5.18 10.97
CA PRO A 15 11.60 -4.27 9.93
C PRO A 15 12.80 -4.81 9.15
N LEU A 16 12.69 -4.82 7.82
CA LEU A 16 13.77 -5.17 6.89
C LEU A 16 14.29 -3.93 6.16
N LEU A 17 13.40 -3.00 5.80
CA LEU A 17 13.76 -1.76 5.14
C LEU A 17 14.09 -0.70 6.19
N ARG A 18 15.37 -0.34 6.26
CA ARG A 18 15.84 0.73 7.13
C ARG A 18 15.81 2.06 6.43
N GLY A 19 15.30 3.09 7.10
CA GLY A 19 15.22 4.43 6.52
C GLY A 19 16.59 5.00 6.15
N GLU A 20 17.67 4.61 6.86
CA GLU A 20 19.05 5.00 6.53
C GLU A 20 19.53 4.51 5.14
N TRP A 21 18.80 3.57 4.53
CA TRP A 21 19.13 3.05 3.20
C TRP A 21 18.35 3.75 2.09
N LEU A 22 17.31 4.50 2.46
CA LEU A 22 16.50 5.26 1.52
C LEU A 22 17.28 6.47 1.04
N ARG A 23 17.18 6.71 -0.28
CA ARG A 23 17.59 8.00 -0.82
C ARG A 23 16.52 9.05 -0.52
N ASP A 24 16.93 10.29 -0.42
CA ASP A 24 16.00 11.42 -0.39
C ASP A 24 15.16 11.42 -1.66
N GLY A 25 13.83 11.44 -1.51
CA GLY A 25 12.95 11.39 -2.67
C GLY A 25 12.55 10.01 -3.13
N ALA A 26 12.89 8.96 -2.40
CA ALA A 26 12.44 7.61 -2.72
C ALA A 26 10.92 7.46 -2.59
N HIS A 27 10.36 6.59 -3.42
CA HIS A 27 9.00 6.08 -3.23
C HIS A 27 9.05 4.62 -2.78
N VAL A 28 8.32 4.27 -1.73
CA VAL A 28 8.21 2.90 -1.23
C VAL A 28 6.79 2.40 -1.42
N ASN A 29 6.62 1.27 -2.09
CA ASN A 29 5.40 0.47 -2.07
C ASN A 29 5.56 -0.61 -1.00
N ALA A 30 4.91 -0.44 0.15
CA ALA A 30 4.90 -1.38 1.25
C ALA A 30 3.66 -2.27 1.16
N ILE A 31 3.85 -3.52 0.72
CA ILE A 31 2.77 -4.46 0.37
C ILE A 31 2.64 -5.59 1.40
N GLY A 32 3.76 -5.99 2.00
CA GLY A 32 3.81 -7.07 2.98
C GLY A 32 3.42 -6.62 4.38
N ALA A 33 3.68 -7.49 5.37
CA ALA A 33 3.36 -7.25 6.79
C ALA A 33 1.91 -6.77 7.02
N VAL A 34 0.95 -7.64 6.70
CA VAL A 34 -0.47 -7.44 6.97
C VAL A 34 -0.78 -8.07 8.32
N GLY A 35 -0.88 -7.24 9.36
CA GLY A 35 -1.10 -7.62 10.74
C GLY A 35 -0.63 -6.52 11.70
N PRO A 36 -1.35 -6.27 12.81
CA PRO A 36 -1.09 -5.12 13.70
C PRO A 36 0.27 -5.14 14.38
N HIS A 37 0.95 -6.29 14.38
CA HIS A 37 2.26 -6.49 15.01
C HIS A 37 3.36 -6.87 14.00
N MET A 38 3.07 -6.76 12.70
CA MET A 38 4.01 -7.06 11.64
C MET A 38 4.49 -5.78 10.98
N ARG A 39 5.80 -5.72 10.69
CA ARG A 39 6.43 -4.54 10.08
C ARG A 39 7.43 -4.93 9.02
N GLU A 40 7.47 -4.17 7.94
CA GLU A 40 8.53 -4.22 6.93
C GLU A 40 9.48 -3.02 7.03
N LEU A 41 9.01 -1.89 7.59
CA LEU A 41 9.70 -0.61 7.63
C LEU A 41 10.03 -0.22 9.07
N ASP A 42 11.26 0.28 9.28
CA ASP A 42 11.65 0.83 10.59
C ASP A 42 11.03 2.22 10.82
N ASP A 43 11.14 2.72 12.06
CA ASP A 43 10.59 4.03 12.41
C ASP A 43 11.23 5.16 11.61
N HIS A 44 12.51 5.03 11.26
CA HIS A 44 13.22 6.04 10.48
C HIS A 44 12.67 6.15 9.05
N ALA A 45 12.29 5.03 8.43
CA ALA A 45 11.64 5.02 7.12
C ALA A 45 10.24 5.64 7.19
N MET A 46 9.47 5.35 8.24
CA MET A 46 8.12 5.87 8.42
C MET A 46 8.10 7.38 8.76
N GLN A 47 8.95 7.83 9.68
CA GLN A 47 8.92 9.21 10.19
C GLN A 47 9.41 10.27 9.19
N ASN A 48 10.12 9.86 8.15
CA ASN A 48 10.62 10.78 7.11
C ASN A 48 9.78 10.78 5.84
N ALA A 49 8.69 10.00 5.79
CA ALA A 49 7.85 9.86 4.61
C ALA A 49 6.47 10.53 4.78
N ALA A 50 5.88 10.96 3.68
CA ALA A 50 4.43 11.11 3.61
C ALA A 50 3.79 9.74 3.40
N ILE A 51 2.87 9.37 4.30
CA ILE A 51 2.21 8.07 4.30
C ILE A 51 0.91 8.17 3.51
N ILE A 52 0.83 7.36 2.46
CA ILE A 52 -0.34 7.21 1.59
C ILE A 52 -0.86 5.80 1.80
N VAL A 53 -2.18 5.64 1.95
CA VAL A 53 -2.81 4.34 2.16
C VAL A 53 -3.95 4.12 1.19
N GLN A 54 -4.45 2.90 1.04
CA GLN A 54 -5.70 2.65 0.31
C GLN A 54 -6.92 3.14 1.10
N ALA A 55 -7.00 2.72 2.36
CA ALA A 55 -8.06 3.08 3.29
C ALA A 55 -7.47 3.33 4.69
N ARG A 56 -7.84 4.45 5.32
CA ARG A 56 -7.38 4.82 6.67
C ARG A 56 -7.85 3.83 7.72
N GLU A 57 -9.10 3.39 7.61
CA GLU A 57 -9.72 2.47 8.58
C GLU A 57 -8.92 1.17 8.71
N ALA A 58 -8.66 0.49 7.59
CA ALA A 58 -7.84 -0.72 7.57
C ALA A 58 -6.40 -0.44 8.04
N ALA A 59 -5.78 0.65 7.57
CA ALA A 59 -4.42 1.01 7.93
C ALA A 59 -4.21 1.20 9.44
N LEU A 60 -5.18 1.79 10.14
CA LEU A 60 -5.11 2.03 11.59
C LEU A 60 -5.31 0.77 12.43
N VAL A 61 -5.82 -0.32 11.84
CA VAL A 61 -6.13 -1.57 12.55
C VAL A 61 -5.16 -2.69 12.16
N GLU A 62 -4.70 -2.74 10.92
CA GLU A 62 -4.02 -3.91 10.36
C GLU A 62 -2.56 -3.66 10.00
N SER A 63 -2.10 -2.41 9.96
CA SER A 63 -0.71 -2.10 9.56
C SER A 63 0.17 -1.82 10.76
N GLY A 64 0.93 -2.82 11.23
CA GLY A 64 1.96 -2.60 12.27
C GLY A 64 2.96 -1.49 11.91
N ASP A 65 3.30 -1.30 10.63
CA ASP A 65 4.17 -0.20 10.19
C ASP A 65 3.60 1.18 10.60
N ILE A 66 2.27 1.34 10.59
CA ILE A 66 1.58 2.61 10.88
C ILE A 66 1.27 2.71 12.37
N ILE A 67 0.76 1.63 12.96
CA ILE A 67 0.37 1.55 14.38
C ILE A 67 1.59 1.81 15.27
N ASP A 68 2.67 1.05 15.06
CA ASP A 68 3.84 1.12 15.94
C ASP A 68 4.67 2.39 15.71
N SER A 69 4.75 2.87 14.46
CA SER A 69 5.48 4.11 14.18
C SER A 69 4.73 5.36 14.67
N GLY A 70 3.40 5.26 14.89
CA GLY A 70 2.55 6.39 15.25
C GLY A 70 2.49 7.48 14.17
N ARG A 71 2.89 7.17 12.94
CA ARG A 71 2.98 8.16 11.87
C ARG A 71 1.60 8.52 11.33
N ALA A 72 1.29 9.81 11.29
CA ALA A 72 0.04 10.30 10.72
C ALA A 72 -0.08 9.97 9.23
N ILE A 73 -1.25 9.45 8.84
CA ILE A 73 -1.60 9.19 7.45
C ILE A 73 -1.85 10.52 6.74
N TYR A 74 -1.06 10.81 5.70
CA TYR A 74 -1.18 12.05 4.93
C TYR A 74 -2.44 12.05 4.06
N SER A 75 -2.67 10.95 3.31
CA SER A 75 -3.78 10.83 2.36
C SER A 75 -4.17 9.37 2.13
N GLU A 76 -5.42 9.15 1.75
CA GLU A 76 -5.80 7.96 0.98
C GLU A 76 -5.44 8.17 -0.49
N LEU A 77 -5.10 7.08 -1.20
CA LEU A 77 -4.73 7.13 -2.61
C LEU A 77 -5.84 7.73 -3.47
N GLY A 78 -7.11 7.43 -3.16
CA GLY A 78 -8.26 7.99 -3.85
C GLY A 78 -8.32 9.51 -3.81
N GLU A 79 -7.96 10.14 -2.68
CA GLU A 79 -7.94 11.60 -2.53
C GLU A 79 -6.88 12.26 -3.43
N LEU A 80 -5.75 11.57 -3.66
CA LEU A 80 -4.70 12.04 -4.58
C LEU A 80 -5.14 11.90 -6.04
N LEU A 81 -5.79 10.78 -6.39
CA LEU A 81 -6.23 10.51 -7.76
C LEU A 81 -7.36 11.44 -8.20
N THR A 82 -8.24 11.85 -7.29
CA THR A 82 -9.33 12.80 -7.57
C THR A 82 -8.91 14.26 -7.44
N GLY A 83 -7.70 14.54 -6.97
CA GLY A 83 -7.20 15.91 -6.74
C GLY A 83 -7.74 16.58 -5.46
N CYS A 84 -8.48 15.85 -4.61
CA CYS A 84 -8.93 16.35 -3.30
C CYS A 84 -7.76 16.64 -2.35
N LYS A 85 -6.64 15.95 -2.52
CA LYS A 85 -5.38 16.19 -1.81
C LYS A 85 -4.24 16.44 -2.81
N PRO A 86 -3.39 17.46 -2.58
CA PRO A 86 -2.23 17.65 -3.42
C PRO A 86 -1.22 16.52 -3.21
N LYS A 87 -0.36 16.29 -4.22
CA LYS A 87 0.81 15.44 -4.06
C LYS A 87 1.66 15.94 -2.87
N PRO A 88 2.16 15.04 -1.99
CA PRO A 88 3.01 15.45 -0.88
C PRO A 88 4.21 16.27 -1.36
N GLN A 89 4.53 17.32 -0.61
CA GLN A 89 5.76 18.11 -0.83
C GLN A 89 7.00 17.42 -0.26
N SER A 90 6.82 16.49 0.70
CA SER A 90 7.93 15.67 1.22
C SER A 90 8.51 14.85 0.09
N ARG A 91 9.85 14.82 -0.01
CA ARG A 91 10.52 14.08 -1.07
C ARG A 91 10.20 12.59 -0.97
N THR A 92 10.34 11.99 0.22
CA THR A 92 10.10 10.56 0.41
C THR A 92 8.62 10.27 0.65
N THR A 93 8.11 9.21 0.01
CA THR A 93 6.72 8.77 0.14
C THR A 93 6.66 7.27 0.40
N VAL A 94 5.71 6.86 1.22
CA VAL A 94 5.41 5.45 1.48
C VAL A 94 3.94 5.24 1.15
N TYR A 95 3.67 4.37 0.19
CA TYR A 95 2.35 3.82 -0.05
C TYR A 95 2.24 2.48 0.70
N LYS A 96 1.39 2.42 1.72
CA LYS A 96 1.09 1.17 2.45
C LYS A 96 -0.18 0.56 1.88
N SER A 97 -0.04 -0.64 1.33
CA SER A 97 -1.11 -1.45 0.77
C SER A 97 -1.48 -2.56 1.76
N LEU A 98 -2.77 -2.73 2.01
CA LEU A 98 -3.34 -3.84 2.79
C LEU A 98 -4.35 -4.66 1.97
N GLY A 99 -4.82 -4.09 0.86
CA GLY A 99 -5.93 -4.61 0.06
C GLY A 99 -7.25 -3.97 0.49
N VAL A 100 -8.07 -3.61 -0.49
CA VAL A 100 -9.46 -3.19 -0.25
C VAL A 100 -10.38 -3.94 -1.19
N ALA A 101 -11.53 -4.42 -0.69
CA ALA A 101 -12.41 -5.31 -1.44
C ALA A 101 -12.87 -4.75 -2.80
N VAL A 102 -12.95 -3.43 -2.95
CA VAL A 102 -13.32 -2.79 -4.21
C VAL A 102 -12.31 -3.07 -5.34
N GLU A 103 -11.03 -3.24 -5.01
CA GLU A 103 -9.98 -3.60 -5.98
C GLU A 103 -10.21 -5.01 -6.53
N ASP A 104 -10.54 -5.96 -5.66
CA ASP A 104 -10.87 -7.34 -6.04
C ASP A 104 -12.14 -7.39 -6.89
N ILE A 105 -13.19 -6.64 -6.50
CA ILE A 105 -14.45 -6.57 -7.25
C ILE A 105 -14.21 -5.99 -8.65
N ALA A 106 -13.42 -4.92 -8.76
CA ALA A 106 -13.09 -4.31 -10.04
C ALA A 106 -12.31 -5.29 -10.94
N ALA A 107 -11.32 -5.99 -10.39
CA ALA A 107 -10.56 -6.99 -11.11
C ALA A 107 -11.43 -8.18 -11.53
N ALA A 108 -12.25 -8.71 -10.62
CA ALA A 108 -13.16 -9.82 -10.88
C ALA A 108 -14.17 -9.46 -11.98
N LYS A 109 -14.76 -8.26 -11.94
CA LYS A 109 -15.66 -7.77 -12.98
C LYS A 109 -14.95 -7.68 -14.33
N LEU A 110 -13.74 -7.13 -14.37
CA LEU A 110 -12.96 -7.05 -15.60
C LEU A 110 -12.70 -8.44 -16.22
N VAL A 111 -12.35 -9.43 -15.40
CA VAL A 111 -12.14 -10.81 -15.83
C VAL A 111 -13.46 -11.44 -16.30
N TYR A 112 -14.55 -11.23 -15.55
CA TYR A 112 -15.87 -11.76 -15.88
C TYR A 112 -16.38 -11.23 -17.22
N ASP A 113 -16.30 -9.92 -17.44
CA ASP A 113 -16.77 -9.26 -18.67
C ASP A 113 -15.96 -9.69 -19.92
N LYS A 114 -14.68 -10.06 -19.73
CA LYS A 114 -13.80 -10.58 -20.80
C LYS A 114 -13.91 -12.08 -21.01
N SER A 115 -14.53 -12.81 -20.08
CA SER A 115 -14.70 -14.24 -20.20
C SER A 115 -15.64 -14.53 -21.37
N PRO A 116 -15.25 -15.37 -22.35
CA PRO A 116 -16.19 -15.80 -23.37
C PRO A 116 -17.37 -16.44 -22.65
N ARG A 117 -18.58 -15.92 -22.90
CA ARG A 117 -19.81 -16.51 -22.37
C ARG A 117 -19.77 -18.00 -22.73
N ARG A 118 -19.63 -18.88 -21.74
CA ARG A 118 -19.84 -20.31 -21.97
C ARG A 118 -21.24 -20.41 -22.54
N ALA A 119 -21.36 -20.82 -23.80
CA ALA A 119 -22.64 -21.25 -24.33
C ALA A 119 -23.19 -22.23 -23.31
N SER A 120 -24.35 -21.92 -22.76
CA SER A 120 -25.06 -22.82 -21.86
C SER A 120 -25.10 -24.18 -22.54
N SER A 121 -24.48 -25.19 -21.93
CA SER A 121 -24.63 -26.59 -22.31
C SER A 121 -26.08 -27.00 -22.03
N GLY A 122 -27.01 -26.44 -22.80
CA GLY A 122 -28.41 -26.81 -22.87
C GLY A 122 -28.60 -27.57 -24.17
N GLN A 123 -28.22 -28.83 -24.16
CA GLN A 123 -28.72 -29.89 -25.04
C GLN A 123 -28.21 -31.22 -24.49
N LEU A 124 -29.06 -31.90 -23.72
CA LEU A 124 -29.68 -33.19 -24.04
C LEU A 124 -30.64 -33.58 -22.90
#